data_AF-A0A336NIZ7-F1
#
_entry.id   AF-A0A336NIZ7-F1
#
_cell.length_a   1.000
_cell.length_b   1.000
_cell.length_c   1.000
_cell.angle_alpha   90.00
_cell.angle_beta   90.00
_cell.angle_gamma   90.00
#
_symmetry.space_group_name_H-M   'P 1'
#
loop_
_entity.id
_entity.type
_entity.pdbx_description
1 polymer ?
#
loop_
_entity_poly.entity_id
_entity_poly.type
_entity_poly.pdbx_seq_one_letter_code
_entity_poly.pdbx_strand_id
1 'polypeptide(L)'
;MQNNTKWTLKTSTNKKSQNEQLLDIAQRVRSDISVLNINDSSIVFEEPTEDHYHTLHIGSGRPNTKKVYNATGKAEIHFNVEWSDSAAVNKQKADHLLIHGDVSGTTLIYITGHLEKNNIKADTSALTSVRGLSLIQVSGKVNQNSFKLANGYITISGSPYKYILKAYGPKSNHSKTNTEQNLLGENKNFWDFRLQPVLLDSDSKVKNIVP
;
A
#
# COMPACT_ATOMS: atom_id res chain seq x y z
N MET A 1 19.01 6.20 2.39
CA MET A 1 18.54 7.55 2.80
C MET A 1 18.69 7.65 4.30
N GLN A 2 19.25 8.76 4.78
CA GLN A 2 19.50 9.00 6.20
C GLN A 2 19.32 10.49 6.54
N ASN A 3 19.22 10.82 7.82
CA ASN A 3 19.29 12.21 8.32
C ASN A 3 18.19 13.14 7.77
N ASN A 4 16.92 12.80 8.02
CA ASN A 4 15.74 13.57 7.63
C ASN A 4 15.61 13.80 6.11
N THR A 5 16.16 12.90 5.30
CA THR A 5 16.01 12.99 3.84
C THR A 5 14.57 12.67 3.44
N LYS A 6 14.00 13.48 2.56
CA LYS A 6 12.73 13.20 1.87
C LYS A 6 12.99 12.86 0.41
N TRP A 7 12.57 11.67 -0.02
CA TRP A 7 12.57 11.28 -1.43
C TRP A 7 11.16 11.34 -1.98
N THR A 8 10.93 12.23 -2.95
CA THR A 8 9.64 12.32 -3.64
C THR A 8 9.65 11.47 -4.91
N LEU A 9 8.71 10.54 -5.02
CA LEU A 9 8.47 9.74 -6.21
C LEU A 9 7.53 10.48 -7.13
N LYS A 10 7.94 10.68 -8.38
CA LYS A 10 7.26 11.52 -9.37
C LYS A 10 7.08 10.77 -10.67
N THR A 11 6.13 11.23 -11.48
CA THR A 11 6.00 10.77 -12.87
C THR A 11 7.24 11.18 -13.65
N SER A 12 7.88 10.21 -14.31
CA SER A 12 9.06 10.52 -15.12
C SER A 12 8.68 11.38 -16.32
N THR A 13 9.39 12.50 -16.53
CA THR A 13 9.20 13.38 -17.68
C THR A 13 9.97 12.93 -18.92
N ASN A 14 11.00 12.10 -18.74
CA ASN A 14 12.01 11.82 -19.77
C ASN A 14 12.24 10.32 -20.02
N LYS A 15 11.43 9.43 -19.43
CA LYS A 15 11.55 7.98 -19.68
C LYS A 15 11.13 7.69 -21.12
N LYS A 16 12.08 7.20 -21.92
CA LYS A 16 11.92 6.94 -23.35
C LYS A 16 12.09 5.46 -23.67
N SER A 17 11.49 5.02 -24.77
CA SER A 17 11.73 3.72 -25.38
C SER A 17 13.11 3.68 -26.06
N GLN A 18 13.49 2.52 -26.59
CA GLN A 18 14.71 2.37 -27.40
C GLN A 18 14.68 3.26 -28.67
N ASN A 19 13.49 3.62 -29.15
CA ASN A 19 13.31 4.49 -30.31
C ASN A 19 13.19 5.98 -29.91
N GLU A 20 13.65 6.34 -28.70
CA GLU A 20 13.61 7.70 -28.13
C GLU A 20 12.23 8.34 -27.95
N GLN A 21 11.16 7.59 -28.18
CA GLN A 21 9.80 8.06 -27.94
C GLN A 21 9.48 8.02 -26.44
N LEU A 22 8.80 9.04 -25.92
CA LEU A 22 8.31 9.02 -24.54
C LEU A 22 7.40 7.81 -24.31
N LEU A 23 7.64 7.13 -23.19
CA LEU A 23 6.83 5.99 -22.79
C LEU A 23 5.43 6.42 -22.36
N ASP A 24 4.50 5.47 -22.39
CA ASP A 24 3.16 5.67 -21.84
C ASP A 24 3.21 6.07 -20.36
N ILE A 25 2.25 6.88 -19.91
CA ILE A 25 2.25 7.38 -18.53
C ILE A 25 2.22 6.24 -17.49
N ALA A 26 1.53 5.14 -17.78
CA ALA A 26 1.51 3.96 -16.90
C ALA A 26 2.91 3.36 -16.68
N GLN A 27 3.83 3.53 -17.63
CA GLN A 27 5.22 3.10 -17.51
C GLN A 27 6.11 4.16 -16.82
N ARG A 28 5.70 5.43 -16.88
CA ARG A 28 6.43 6.59 -16.32
C ARG A 28 6.12 6.83 -14.85
N VAL A 29 5.00 6.31 -14.33
CA VAL A 29 4.66 6.31 -12.90
C VAL A 29 5.32 5.18 -12.10
N ARG A 30 6.04 4.28 -12.78
CA ARG A 30 6.80 3.19 -12.18
C ARG A 30 8.25 3.59 -11.88
N SER A 31 8.65 3.39 -10.64
CA SER A 31 10.04 3.50 -10.15
C SER A 31 10.56 2.14 -9.69
N ASP A 32 11.85 1.89 -9.93
CA ASP A 32 12.54 0.64 -9.57
C ASP A 32 13.81 0.94 -8.78
N ILE A 33 14.01 0.25 -7.66
CA ILE A 33 15.24 0.30 -6.87
C ILE A 33 15.65 -1.10 -6.43
N SER A 34 16.95 -1.39 -6.47
CA SER A 34 17.42 -2.73 -6.09
C SER A 34 17.41 -2.99 -4.59
N VAL A 35 17.85 -2.02 -3.79
CA VAL A 35 17.87 -2.10 -2.32
C VAL A 35 17.55 -0.73 -1.75
N LEU A 36 16.64 -0.67 -0.79
CA LEU A 36 16.28 0.53 -0.07
C LEU A 36 16.67 0.40 1.40
N ASN A 37 17.51 1.33 1.85
CA ASN A 37 17.80 1.56 3.26
C ASN A 37 17.21 2.92 3.63
N ILE A 38 16.25 2.95 4.56
CA ILE A 38 15.58 4.16 5.03
C ILE A 38 15.85 4.30 6.53
N ASN A 39 16.52 5.39 6.91
CA ASN A 39 16.85 5.71 8.29
C ASN A 39 16.43 7.15 8.61
N ASP A 40 15.55 7.37 9.59
CA ASP A 40 15.08 8.71 9.97
C ASP A 40 14.75 9.57 8.74
N SER A 41 13.92 9.06 7.84
CA SER A 41 13.72 9.59 6.49
C SER A 41 12.36 9.21 5.96
N SER A 42 11.88 9.93 4.94
CA SER A 42 10.57 9.73 4.35
C SER A 42 10.62 9.49 2.84
N ILE A 43 9.74 8.62 2.36
CA ILE A 43 9.37 8.53 0.95
C ILE A 43 7.98 9.12 0.79
N VAL A 44 7.80 9.97 -0.22
CA VAL A 44 6.53 10.62 -0.50
C VAL A 44 6.17 10.40 -1.96
N PHE A 45 5.08 9.69 -2.22
CA PHE A 45 4.51 9.66 -3.55
C PHE A 45 3.90 11.04 -3.86
N GLU A 46 4.29 11.64 -4.99
CA GLU A 46 3.67 12.86 -5.50
C GLU A 46 2.21 12.60 -5.90
N GLU A 47 1.40 13.64 -6.01
CA GLU A 47 0.02 13.49 -6.44
C GLU A 47 -0.08 12.74 -7.79
N PRO A 48 -1.11 11.89 -7.97
CA PRO A 48 -1.32 11.16 -9.21
C PRO A 48 -1.36 12.08 -10.43
N THR A 49 -0.77 11.62 -11.54
CA THR A 49 -0.76 12.38 -12.80
C THR A 49 -1.74 11.73 -13.78
N GLU A 50 -2.72 12.48 -14.29
CA GLU A 50 -3.75 11.96 -15.21
C GLU A 50 -4.40 10.66 -14.69
N ASP A 51 -4.80 10.65 -13.40
CA ASP A 51 -5.35 9.49 -12.68
C ASP A 51 -4.42 8.27 -12.54
N HIS A 52 -3.13 8.40 -12.89
CA HIS A 52 -2.14 7.34 -12.70
C HIS A 52 -1.41 7.52 -11.37
N TYR A 53 -1.65 6.58 -10.47
CA TYR A 53 -0.96 6.44 -9.20
C TYR A 53 0.42 5.79 -9.40
N HIS A 54 1.33 6.07 -8.48
CA HIS A 54 2.71 5.65 -8.59
C HIS A 54 2.94 4.28 -7.99
N THR A 55 3.88 3.53 -8.58
CA THR A 55 4.34 2.25 -8.05
C THR A 55 5.84 2.27 -7.84
N LEU A 56 6.28 1.97 -6.61
CA LEU A 56 7.69 1.72 -6.30
C LEU A 56 7.94 0.22 -6.20
N HIS A 57 8.77 -0.31 -7.10
CA HIS A 57 9.32 -1.66 -7.00
C HIS A 57 10.67 -1.63 -6.29
N ILE A 58 10.84 -2.54 -5.32
CA ILE A 58 12.07 -2.74 -4.58
C ILE A 58 12.55 -4.18 -4.78
N GLY A 59 13.85 -4.39 -4.98
CA GLY A 59 14.43 -5.72 -5.18
C GLY A 59 14.60 -6.12 -6.64
N SER A 60 14.26 -5.24 -7.59
CA SER A 60 14.55 -5.48 -9.01
C SER A 60 16.04 -5.25 -9.32
N GLY A 61 16.61 -6.10 -10.18
CA GLY A 61 17.97 -5.92 -10.72
C GLY A 61 19.13 -6.48 -9.88
N ARG A 62 18.88 -7.15 -8.74
CA ARG A 62 19.93 -7.85 -7.95
C ARG A 62 19.46 -9.23 -7.46
N PRO A 63 19.55 -10.30 -8.27
CA PRO A 63 18.92 -11.59 -7.99
C PRO A 63 19.39 -12.29 -6.71
N ASN A 64 20.59 -11.97 -6.21
CA ASN A 64 21.16 -12.60 -5.02
C ASN A 64 20.91 -11.81 -3.72
N THR A 65 20.23 -10.66 -3.79
CA THR A 65 19.96 -9.85 -2.60
C THR A 65 18.66 -10.29 -1.97
N LYS A 66 18.73 -11.01 -0.84
CA LYS A 66 17.53 -11.41 -0.11
C LYS A 66 16.88 -10.24 0.61
N LYS A 67 17.66 -9.46 1.36
CA LYS A 67 17.16 -8.35 2.18
C LYS A 67 17.22 -7.05 1.40
N VAL A 68 16.08 -6.62 0.88
CA VAL A 68 16.00 -5.52 -0.10
C VAL A 68 15.38 -4.26 0.49
N TYR A 69 14.67 -4.35 1.62
CA TYR A 69 14.12 -3.21 2.33
C TYR A 69 14.54 -3.20 3.81
N ASN A 70 15.18 -2.13 4.23
CA ASN A 70 15.70 -1.97 5.59
C ASN A 70 15.25 -0.64 6.17
N ALA A 71 14.36 -0.69 7.15
CA ALA A 71 13.93 0.49 7.91
C ALA A 71 14.59 0.53 9.29
N THR A 72 15.14 1.68 9.64
CA THR A 72 15.68 2.01 10.96
C THR A 72 15.23 3.40 11.38
N GLY A 73 15.25 3.69 12.68
CA GLY A 73 14.80 5.00 13.18
C GLY A 73 13.35 5.31 12.79
N LYS A 74 13.05 6.59 12.58
CA LYS A 74 11.75 7.09 12.11
C LYS A 74 11.67 7.01 10.59
N ALA A 75 11.41 5.81 10.07
CA ALA A 75 11.16 5.59 8.64
C ALA A 75 9.68 5.83 8.30
N GLU A 76 9.42 6.63 7.26
CA GLU A 76 8.06 7.04 6.89
C GLU A 76 7.80 6.83 5.39
N ILE A 77 6.57 6.46 5.03
CA ILE A 77 6.10 6.46 3.63
C ILE A 77 4.71 7.10 3.57
N HIS A 78 4.53 8.03 2.63
CA HIS A 78 3.28 8.74 2.38
C HIS A 78 2.67 8.28 1.06
N PHE A 79 1.48 7.69 1.14
CA PHE A 79 0.69 7.19 0.00
C PHE A 79 -0.46 8.14 -0.32
N ASN A 80 -0.82 8.22 -1.60
CA ASN A 80 -2.06 8.80 -2.08
C ASN A 80 -3.07 7.70 -2.39
N VAL A 81 -4.33 7.92 -2.05
CA VAL A 81 -5.45 7.02 -2.38
C VAL A 81 -6.69 7.80 -2.76
N GLU A 82 -7.46 7.27 -3.71
CA GLU A 82 -8.88 7.57 -3.85
C GLU A 82 -9.63 6.28 -3.50
N TRP A 83 -10.62 6.39 -2.62
CA TRP A 83 -11.29 5.21 -2.07
C TRP A 83 -12.10 4.47 -3.13
N SER A 84 -11.54 3.38 -3.65
CA SER A 84 -12.15 2.47 -4.64
C SER A 84 -12.32 1.07 -4.04
N ASP A 85 -13.22 0.90 -3.05
CA ASP A 85 -13.47 -0.40 -2.39
C ASP A 85 -13.88 -1.46 -3.42
N SER A 86 -13.51 -2.72 -3.15
CA SER A 86 -13.86 -3.88 -3.98
C SER A 86 -13.34 -3.85 -5.43
N ALA A 87 -12.57 -2.84 -5.83
CA ALA A 87 -11.90 -2.82 -7.12
C ALA A 87 -10.84 -3.93 -7.19
N ALA A 88 -10.72 -4.57 -8.36
CA ALA A 88 -9.57 -5.41 -8.68
C ALA A 88 -8.29 -4.59 -8.47
N VAL A 89 -7.20 -5.22 -8.01
CA VAL A 89 -6.00 -4.49 -7.58
C VAL A 89 -5.41 -3.59 -8.67
N ASN A 90 -5.51 -3.99 -9.94
CA ASN A 90 -5.05 -3.21 -11.10
C ASN A 90 -5.97 -2.04 -11.47
N LYS A 91 -7.12 -1.90 -10.81
CA LYS A 91 -8.07 -0.81 -10.96
C LYS A 91 -8.18 0.04 -9.69
N GLN A 92 -7.41 -0.31 -8.65
CA GLN A 92 -7.39 0.48 -7.42
C GLN A 92 -6.70 1.80 -7.67
N LYS A 93 -7.29 2.87 -7.16
CA LYS A 93 -6.72 4.21 -7.21
C LYS A 93 -5.86 4.44 -5.97
N ALA A 94 -4.69 3.82 -5.96
CA ALA A 94 -3.77 3.88 -4.83
C ALA A 94 -2.32 3.82 -5.29
N ASP A 95 -1.45 4.50 -4.56
CA ASP A 95 -0.01 4.26 -4.70
C ASP A 95 0.34 2.86 -4.17
N HIS A 96 1.33 2.23 -4.80
CA HIS A 96 1.73 0.86 -4.47
C HIS A 96 3.23 0.74 -4.18
N LEU A 97 3.55 -0.05 -3.16
CA LEU A 97 4.92 -0.46 -2.83
C LEU A 97 5.06 -1.97 -3.00
N LEU A 98 5.85 -2.39 -3.97
CA LEU A 98 6.03 -3.80 -4.33
C LEU A 98 7.46 -4.23 -4.00
N ILE A 99 7.61 -5.08 -2.99
CA ILE A 99 8.91 -5.49 -2.46
C ILE A 99 9.20 -6.94 -2.83
N HIS A 100 10.16 -7.12 -3.72
CA HIS A 100 10.67 -8.40 -4.22
C HIS A 100 11.83 -8.90 -3.34
N GLY A 101 11.55 -9.20 -2.08
CA GLY A 101 12.53 -9.74 -1.13
C GLY A 101 12.12 -9.55 0.33
N ASP A 102 13.08 -9.77 1.22
CA ASP A 102 12.92 -9.67 2.66
C ASP A 102 12.93 -8.21 3.14
N VAL A 103 12.07 -7.94 4.11
CA VAL A 103 11.85 -6.65 4.77
C VAL A 103 12.34 -6.74 6.21
N SER A 104 12.93 -5.65 6.71
CA SER A 104 13.23 -5.50 8.14
C SER A 104 12.92 -4.12 8.67
N GLY A 105 12.73 -4.07 9.99
CA GLY A 105 12.36 -2.86 10.71
C GLY A 105 10.86 -2.58 10.64
N THR A 106 10.51 -1.37 11.09
CA THR A 106 9.14 -0.86 11.10
C THR A 106 9.13 0.49 10.37
N THR A 107 8.10 0.69 9.56
CA THR A 107 7.87 1.92 8.80
C THR A 107 6.48 2.47 9.15
N LEU A 108 6.41 3.78 9.40
CA LEU A 108 5.16 4.48 9.62
C LEU A 108 4.54 4.89 8.28
N ILE A 109 3.27 4.58 8.12
CA ILE A 109 2.49 4.82 6.92
C ILE A 109 1.59 6.02 7.16
N TYR A 110 1.67 6.99 6.26
CA TYR A 110 0.77 8.12 6.16
C TYR A 110 -0.02 8.01 4.87
N ILE A 111 -1.27 8.44 4.91
CA ILE A 111 -2.19 8.30 3.78
C ILE A 111 -2.88 9.64 3.59
N THR A 112 -2.73 10.20 2.40
CA THR A 112 -3.54 11.29 1.89
C THR A 112 -4.62 10.67 1.03
N GLY A 113 -5.89 10.81 1.40
CA GLY A 113 -6.96 10.17 0.66
C GLY A 113 -8.29 10.88 0.70
N HIS A 114 -9.08 10.65 -0.34
CA HIS A 114 -10.43 11.16 -0.50
C HIS A 114 -11.36 10.06 -1.03
N LEU A 115 -12.67 10.29 -0.92
CA LEU A 115 -13.67 9.38 -1.50
C LEU A 115 -13.74 9.55 -3.01
N GLU A 116 -14.03 8.46 -3.71
CA GLU A 116 -14.41 8.52 -5.12
C GLU A 116 -15.68 9.37 -5.29
N LYS A 117 -15.69 10.22 -6.32
CA LYS A 117 -16.87 11.01 -6.68
C LYS A 117 -18.02 10.03 -6.99
N ASN A 118 -19.05 10.05 -6.14
CA ASN A 118 -20.30 9.26 -6.19
C ASN A 118 -20.33 7.92 -5.41
N ASN A 119 -19.27 7.52 -4.69
CA ASN A 119 -19.27 6.30 -3.86
C ASN A 119 -19.13 6.62 -2.36
N ILE A 120 -20.25 7.02 -1.74
CA ILE A 120 -20.32 7.34 -0.30
C ILE A 120 -20.46 6.06 0.56
N LYS A 121 -20.82 4.93 -0.04
CA LYS A 121 -21.07 3.67 0.69
C LYS A 121 -19.94 2.69 0.45
N ALA A 122 -19.26 2.32 1.53
CA ALA A 122 -18.42 1.13 1.53
C ALA A 122 -19.33 -0.07 1.23
N ASP A 123 -19.08 -0.80 0.15
CA ASP A 123 -19.88 -1.97 -0.19
C ASP A 123 -19.70 -3.05 0.88
N THR A 124 -20.67 -3.15 1.79
CA THR A 124 -20.65 -4.12 2.88
C THR A 124 -21.00 -5.53 2.43
N SER A 125 -21.40 -5.73 1.16
CA SER A 125 -21.80 -7.02 0.62
C SER A 125 -20.64 -7.81 0.00
N ALA A 126 -19.52 -7.15 -0.32
CA ALA A 126 -18.34 -7.80 -0.88
C ALA A 126 -17.63 -8.70 0.14
N LEU A 127 -17.11 -9.85 -0.31
CA LEU A 127 -16.28 -10.73 0.52
C LEU A 127 -15.15 -9.93 1.18
N THR A 128 -14.95 -10.11 2.49
CA THR A 128 -13.91 -9.42 3.27
C THR A 128 -12.50 -9.56 2.68
N SER A 129 -12.26 -10.61 1.88
CA SER A 129 -10.99 -10.92 1.20
C SER A 129 -10.71 -10.04 -0.02
N VAL A 130 -11.69 -9.35 -0.59
CA VAL A 130 -11.54 -8.41 -1.73
C VAL A 130 -11.73 -6.95 -1.35
N ARG A 131 -12.20 -6.67 -0.13
CA ARG A 131 -12.39 -5.30 0.37
C ARG A 131 -11.07 -4.61 0.69
N GLY A 132 -11.05 -3.29 0.55
CA GLY A 132 -9.94 -2.40 0.84
C GLY A 132 -8.96 -2.18 -0.31
N LEU A 133 -7.92 -1.38 -0.04
CA LEU A 133 -6.89 -1.00 -1.01
C LEU A 133 -5.55 -1.62 -0.63
N SER A 134 -4.95 -2.39 -1.54
CA SER A 134 -3.61 -2.97 -1.36
C SER A 134 -2.58 -1.85 -1.50
N LEU A 135 -1.80 -1.58 -0.45
CA LEU A 135 -0.78 -0.53 -0.49
C LEU A 135 0.62 -1.10 -0.61
N ILE A 136 0.89 -2.20 0.08
CA ILE A 136 2.23 -2.77 0.15
C ILE A 136 2.14 -4.28 -0.04
N GLN A 137 2.94 -4.81 -0.98
CA GLN A 137 3.07 -6.25 -1.17
C GLN A 137 4.51 -6.68 -1.01
N VAL A 138 4.72 -7.82 -0.35
CA VAL A 138 6.06 -8.36 -0.06
C VAL A 138 6.14 -9.82 -0.44
N SER A 139 7.05 -10.18 -1.34
CA SER A 139 7.27 -11.57 -1.75
C SER A 139 8.12 -12.38 -0.77
N GLY A 140 8.97 -11.70 0.03
CA GLY A 140 9.88 -12.33 0.98
C GLY A 140 9.36 -12.35 2.42
N LYS A 141 10.29 -12.51 3.36
CA LYS A 141 10.01 -12.48 4.79
C LYS A 141 9.72 -11.06 5.25
N VAL A 142 8.65 -10.91 6.03
CA VAL A 142 8.28 -9.65 6.66
C VAL A 142 7.54 -9.95 7.96
N ASN A 143 7.61 -9.03 8.92
CA ASN A 143 6.80 -9.10 10.13
C ASN A 143 5.44 -8.43 9.88
N GLN A 144 4.35 -8.96 10.44
CA GLN A 144 3.03 -8.34 10.38
C GLN A 144 3.02 -6.87 10.89
N ASN A 145 3.99 -6.50 11.73
CA ASN A 145 4.18 -5.16 12.29
C ASN A 145 5.23 -4.31 11.56
N SER A 146 5.74 -4.75 10.39
CA SER A 146 6.75 -3.99 9.62
C SER A 146 6.20 -2.71 9.00
N PHE A 147 4.88 -2.63 8.78
CA PHE A 147 4.21 -1.43 8.29
C PHE A 147 3.02 -1.12 9.18
N LYS A 148 2.92 0.13 9.66
CA LYS A 148 1.85 0.56 10.58
C LYS A 148 1.39 1.95 10.21
N LEU A 149 0.09 2.22 10.29
CA LEU A 149 -0.38 3.60 10.24
C LEU A 149 0.21 4.39 11.39
N ALA A 150 0.69 5.61 11.13
CA ALA A 150 1.33 6.45 12.14
C ALA A 150 0.45 6.65 13.39
N ASN A 151 -0.86 6.78 13.19
CA ASN A 151 -1.86 6.98 14.24
C ASN A 151 -2.72 5.72 14.53
N GLY A 152 -2.32 4.55 14.01
CA GLY A 152 -3.07 3.29 14.13
C GLY A 152 -4.32 3.19 13.25
N TYR A 153 -4.98 4.31 12.95
CA TYR A 153 -6.09 4.41 12.00
C TYR A 153 -6.04 5.74 11.24
N ILE A 154 -6.80 5.83 10.15
CA ILE A 154 -7.13 7.08 9.46
C ILE A 154 -8.64 7.23 9.31
N THR A 155 -9.06 8.45 8.98
CA THR A 155 -10.40 8.76 8.46
C THR A 155 -10.24 9.33 7.06
N ILE A 156 -11.03 8.86 6.11
CA ILE A 156 -11.07 9.45 4.76
C ILE A 156 -12.13 10.55 4.76
N SER A 157 -11.79 11.72 4.22
CA SER A 157 -12.72 12.85 4.19
C SER A 157 -14.04 12.47 3.48
N GLY A 158 -15.17 12.76 4.12
CA GLY A 158 -16.50 12.37 3.64
C GLY A 158 -16.95 10.95 4.02
N SER A 159 -16.11 10.15 4.69
CA SER A 159 -16.44 8.80 5.17
C SER A 159 -16.68 8.76 6.68
N PRO A 160 -17.73 8.06 7.17
CA PRO A 160 -17.95 7.88 8.60
C PRO A 160 -17.08 6.76 9.21
N TYR A 161 -16.29 6.05 8.42
CA TYR A 161 -15.56 4.86 8.86
C TYR A 161 -14.14 5.19 9.35
N LYS A 162 -13.68 4.41 10.32
CA LYS A 162 -12.25 4.29 10.63
C LYS A 162 -11.63 3.29 9.68
N TYR A 163 -10.44 3.61 9.17
CA TYR A 163 -9.68 2.72 8.31
C TYR A 163 -8.38 2.30 9.00
N ILE A 164 -8.06 1.02 8.93
CA ILE A 164 -6.85 0.44 9.50
C ILE A 164 -6.04 -0.29 8.43
N LEU A 165 -4.74 -0.43 8.67
CA LEU A 165 -3.87 -1.25 7.82
C LEU A 165 -3.81 -2.67 8.37
N LYS A 166 -4.35 -3.64 7.63
CA LYS A 166 -4.30 -5.06 7.97
C LYS A 166 -3.28 -5.78 7.13
N ALA A 167 -2.56 -6.74 7.72
CA ALA A 167 -1.62 -7.57 6.98
C ALA A 167 -2.23 -8.96 6.73
N TYR A 168 -2.27 -9.37 5.48
CA TYR A 168 -2.66 -10.69 5.02
C TYR A 168 -1.42 -11.42 4.49
N GLY A 169 -1.23 -12.69 4.83
CA GLY A 169 -0.04 -13.42 4.41
C GLY A 169 -0.01 -14.86 4.91
N PRO A 170 1.00 -15.65 4.49
CA PRO A 170 1.10 -17.08 4.81
C PRO A 170 1.16 -17.39 6.32
N LYS A 171 1.57 -16.40 7.13
CA LYS A 171 1.67 -16.50 8.59
C LYS A 171 0.90 -15.37 9.30
N SER A 172 -0.02 -14.69 8.63
CA SER A 172 -0.83 -13.66 9.30
C SER A 172 -1.87 -14.30 10.20
N ASN A 173 -2.26 -13.57 11.25
CA ASN A 173 -3.45 -13.91 12.04
C ASN A 173 -4.77 -13.71 11.25
N HIS A 174 -4.68 -13.11 10.06
CA HIS A 174 -5.79 -12.94 9.12
C HIS A 174 -5.73 -14.02 8.01
N SER A 175 -6.81 -14.15 7.22
CA SER A 175 -6.92 -15.15 6.15
C SER A 175 -5.75 -15.12 5.15
N LYS A 176 -5.56 -16.23 4.41
CA LYS A 176 -4.59 -16.29 3.29
C LYS A 176 -4.86 -15.18 2.27
N THR A 177 -3.81 -14.74 1.56
CA THR A 177 -3.91 -13.71 0.51
C THR A 177 -4.80 -14.16 -0.65
N ASN A 178 -5.61 -13.25 -1.19
CA ASN A 178 -6.36 -13.48 -2.42
C ASN A 178 -5.43 -13.28 -3.63
N THR A 179 -5.28 -14.31 -4.47
CA THR A 179 -4.45 -14.25 -5.69
C THR A 179 -4.96 -13.25 -6.72
N GLU A 180 -6.24 -12.90 -6.72
CA GLU A 180 -6.83 -11.86 -7.59
C GLU A 180 -6.34 -10.45 -7.22
N GLN A 181 -5.71 -10.29 -6.05
CA GLN A 181 -5.17 -9.03 -5.55
C GLN A 181 -3.64 -8.97 -5.66
N ASN A 182 -3.02 -9.85 -6.45
CA ASN A 182 -1.57 -9.95 -6.53
C ASN A 182 -0.97 -9.04 -7.61
N LEU A 183 -0.15 -8.08 -7.20
CA LEU A 183 0.66 -7.23 -8.09
C LEU A 183 2.10 -7.76 -8.29
N LEU A 184 2.52 -8.77 -7.53
CA LEU A 184 3.84 -9.38 -7.62
C LEU A 184 3.95 -10.47 -8.71
N GLY A 185 2.92 -10.64 -9.54
CA GLY A 185 2.90 -11.60 -10.64
C GLY A 185 2.58 -13.03 -10.20
N GLU A 186 3.41 -14.00 -10.60
CA GLU A 186 3.14 -15.44 -10.37
C GLU A 186 3.34 -15.90 -8.92
N ASN A 187 3.93 -15.07 -8.06
CA ASN A 187 4.19 -15.47 -6.69
C ASN A 187 2.89 -15.57 -5.87
N LYS A 188 2.43 -16.80 -5.61
CA LYS A 188 1.21 -17.06 -4.83
C LYS A 188 1.39 -16.91 -3.32
N ASN A 189 2.64 -16.79 -2.84
CA ASN A 189 2.98 -16.66 -1.42
C ASN A 189 3.58 -15.27 -1.15
N PHE A 190 2.73 -14.32 -0.79
CA PHE A 190 3.13 -12.94 -0.50
C PHE A 190 2.38 -12.40 0.70
N TRP A 191 2.89 -11.30 1.24
CA TRP A 191 2.16 -10.48 2.20
C TRP A 191 1.50 -9.31 1.49
N ASP A 192 0.27 -8.99 1.87
CA ASP A 192 -0.51 -7.84 1.42
C ASP A 192 -0.92 -6.99 2.62
N PHE A 193 -0.39 -5.77 2.71
CA PHE A 193 -0.79 -4.79 3.69
C PHE A 193 -1.85 -3.87 3.08
N ARG A 194 -3.08 -4.05 3.56
CA ARG A 194 -4.28 -3.48 2.96
C ARG A 194 -4.95 -2.48 3.88
N LEU A 195 -5.26 -1.31 3.35
CA LEU A 195 -6.12 -0.33 4.01
C LEU A 195 -7.57 -0.80 3.94
N GLN A 196 -8.22 -0.98 5.07
CA GLN A 196 -9.60 -1.48 5.15
C GLN A 196 -10.45 -0.71 6.15
N PRO A 197 -11.75 -0.53 5.89
CA PRO A 197 -12.67 0.01 6.88
C PRO A 197 -12.83 -0.99 8.03
N VAL A 198 -12.90 -0.47 9.25
CA VAL A 198 -13.37 -1.21 10.42
C VAL A 198 -14.88 -1.19 10.38
N LEU A 199 -15.48 -2.33 10.08
CA LEU A 199 -16.90 -2.54 10.31
C LEU A 199 -17.08 -2.77 11.80
N LEU A 200 -17.95 -2.00 12.44
CA LEU A 200 -18.44 -2.37 13.76
C LEU A 200 -19.32 -3.61 13.56
N ASP A 201 -18.97 -4.73 14.17
CA ASP A 201 -19.83 -5.90 14.16
C ASP A 201 -21.20 -5.50 14.73
N SER A 202 -22.25 -5.77 13.95
CA SER A 202 -23.65 -5.65 14.36
C SER A 202 -24.00 -6.52 15.57
N ASP A 203 -23.08 -7.37 16.03
CA ASP A 203 -23.22 -8.26 17.18
C ASP A 203 -22.75 -7.65 18.51
N SER A 204 -22.50 -6.35 18.54
CA SER A 204 -22.53 -5.60 19.80
C SER A 204 -23.98 -5.58 20.29
N LYS A 205 -24.45 -6.70 20.87
CA LYS A 205 -25.71 -6.76 21.62
C LYS A 205 -25.65 -5.64 22.64
N VAL A 206 -26.34 -4.56 22.34
CA VAL A 206 -26.69 -3.53 23.30
C VAL A 206 -27.53 -4.25 24.35
N LYS A 207 -26.89 -4.70 25.44
CA LYS A 207 -27.59 -4.93 26.69
C LYS A 207 -28.02 -3.55 27.15
N ASN A 208 -29.20 -3.13 26.68
CA ASN A 208 -29.97 -2.08 27.33
C ASN A 208 -30.21 -2.57 28.76
N ILE A 209 -29.39 -2.09 29.70
CA ILE A 209 -29.78 -2.05 31.10
C ILE A 209 -30.62 -0.79 31.20
N VAL A 210 -31.93 -0.96 31.10
CA VAL A 210 -32.89 0.10 31.43
C VAL A 210 -32.97 0.17 32.97
N PRO A 211 -33.07 1.37 33.57
CA PRO A 211 -33.10 1.56 35.03
C PRO A 211 -34.22 0.81 35.75
#